data_AF-A0A382SXJ2-F1
#
_entry.id   AF-A0A382SXJ2-F1
#
_cell.length_a   1.000
_cell.length_b   1.000
_cell.length_c   1.000
_cell.angle_alpha   90.00
_cell.angle_beta   90.00
_cell.angle_gamma   90.00
#
_symmetry.space_group_name_H-M   'P 1'
#
loop_
_entity.id
_entity.type
_entity.pdbx_description
1 polymer ?
#
loop_
_entity_poly.entity_id
_entity_poly.type
_entity_poly.pdbx_seq_one_letter_code
_entity_poly.pdbx_strand_id
1 'polypeptide(L)'
;VKLTDSTCEKILYHGLDEVSFSLNANEAPLYNDRMGLNKYEMVCNNIEKLLSLRNMSGKKKPDIFVQYIDFDGKKNNFSKDIQRWVRLMKNNDKCYVHPLVNQAGFFPDSNFNHKLKDHFPCTQLLWRIAIKVNGDLYPCDPAFYSGGEKINSLLLGNIMNTSPYEIHLDLNSKPKKIARQMRKG
;
A
#
# COMPACT_ATOMS: atom_id res chain seq x y z
N VAL A 1 9.99 2.83 -11.59
CA VAL A 1 11.38 3.37 -11.59
C VAL A 1 12.33 2.21 -11.84
N LYS A 2 13.37 2.36 -12.66
CA LYS A 2 14.39 1.31 -12.82
C LYS A 2 15.35 1.36 -11.62
N LEU A 3 15.58 0.23 -10.95
CA LEU A 3 16.56 0.16 -9.87
C LEU A 3 17.93 -0.21 -10.47
N THR A 4 18.88 0.73 -10.40
CA THR A 4 20.29 0.46 -10.73
C THR A 4 20.99 -0.19 -9.53
N ASP A 5 22.22 -0.67 -9.71
CA ASP A 5 23.01 -1.19 -8.58
C ASP A 5 23.16 -0.14 -7.48
N SER A 6 23.52 1.09 -7.85
CA SER A 6 23.62 2.21 -6.91
C SER A 6 22.30 2.49 -6.16
N THR A 7 21.14 2.40 -6.83
CA THR A 7 19.85 2.58 -6.14
C THR A 7 19.58 1.44 -5.17
N CYS A 8 19.84 0.19 -5.57
CA CYS A 8 19.71 -0.96 -4.69
C CYS A 8 20.64 -0.86 -3.48
N GLU A 9 21.92 -0.53 -3.69
CA GLU A 9 22.89 -0.32 -2.61
C GLU A 9 22.43 0.73 -1.61
N LYS A 10 21.89 1.86 -2.09
CA LYS A 10 21.30 2.89 -1.22
C LYS A 10 20.14 2.34 -0.41
N ILE A 11 19.20 1.63 -1.04
CA ILE A 11 18.07 0.97 -0.36
C ILE A 11 18.58 0.04 0.76
N LEU A 12 19.62 -0.75 0.49
CA LEU A 12 20.21 -1.70 1.44
C LEU A 12 21.05 -1.02 2.53
N TYR A 13 21.62 0.16 2.25
CA TYR A 13 22.47 0.91 3.18
C TYR A 13 21.64 1.73 4.17
N HIS A 14 20.56 2.35 3.73
CA HIS A 14 19.76 3.27 4.54
C HIS A 14 18.89 2.61 5.63
N GLY A 15 19.05 1.31 5.87
CA GLY A 15 18.41 0.62 6.99
C GLY A 15 16.89 0.58 6.91
N LEU A 16 16.31 0.54 5.70
CA LEU A 16 14.88 0.41 5.52
C LEU A 16 14.36 -0.91 6.12
N ASP A 17 13.18 -0.86 6.72
CA ASP A 17 12.52 -2.05 7.27
C ASP A 17 11.93 -2.94 6.19
N GLU A 18 11.35 -2.32 5.15
CA GLU A 18 10.58 -2.99 4.10
C GLU A 18 10.65 -2.23 2.77
N VAL A 19 10.66 -2.98 1.66
CA VAL A 19 10.42 -2.48 0.31
C VAL A 19 9.32 -3.32 -0.34
N SER A 20 8.22 -2.67 -0.72
CA SER A 20 7.06 -3.29 -1.36
C SER A 20 7.00 -2.97 -2.86
N PHE A 21 6.76 -3.98 -3.70
CA PHE A 21 6.58 -3.88 -5.14
C PHE A 21 5.15 -4.26 -5.53
N SER A 22 4.43 -3.36 -6.19
CA SER A 22 3.14 -3.66 -6.82
C SER A 22 3.36 -4.23 -8.22
N LEU A 23 3.06 -5.51 -8.42
CA LEU A 23 3.20 -6.18 -9.72
C LEU A 23 1.84 -6.35 -10.41
N ASN A 24 0.78 -6.72 -9.69
CA ASN A 24 -0.63 -6.71 -10.15
C ASN A 24 -0.99 -7.50 -11.43
N ALA A 25 -0.03 -8.16 -12.06
CA ALA A 25 -0.21 -8.96 -13.27
C ALA A 25 0.90 -10.02 -13.37
N ASN A 26 0.64 -11.10 -14.11
CA ASN A 26 1.58 -12.21 -14.35
C ASN A 26 2.20 -12.19 -15.77
N GLU A 27 1.84 -11.19 -16.57
CA GLU A 27 2.37 -10.98 -17.92
C GLU A 27 2.32 -9.51 -18.33
N ALA A 28 3.14 -9.13 -19.30
CA ALA A 28 3.29 -7.74 -19.75
C ALA A 28 2.01 -7.10 -20.31
N PRO A 29 1.20 -7.78 -21.16
CA PRO A 29 -0.05 -7.20 -21.66
C PRO A 29 -1.01 -6.85 -20.53
N LEU A 30 -1.19 -7.76 -19.58
CA LEU A 30 -2.06 -7.59 -18.43
C LEU A 30 -1.54 -6.53 -17.46
N TYR A 31 -0.22 -6.43 -17.28
CA TYR A 31 0.40 -5.37 -16.50
C TYR A 31 0.13 -4.00 -17.13
N ASN A 32 0.26 -3.88 -18.45
CA ASN A 32 -0.01 -2.64 -19.15
C ASN A 32 -1.48 -2.22 -19.04
N ASP A 33 -2.41 -3.17 -19.18
CA ASP A 33 -3.84 -2.97 -18.96
C ASP A 33 -4.15 -2.45 -17.55
N ARG A 34 -3.64 -3.13 -16.51
CA ARG A 34 -3.96 -2.84 -15.11
C ARG A 34 -3.22 -1.63 -14.54
N MET A 35 -1.99 -1.39 -14.96
CA MET A 35 -1.11 -0.36 -14.39
C MET A 35 -0.96 0.86 -15.31
N GLY A 36 -1.47 0.80 -16.55
CA GLY A 36 -1.31 1.86 -17.55
C GLY A 36 0.15 2.08 -18.00
N LEU A 37 1.02 1.08 -17.80
CA LEU A 37 2.46 1.22 -18.00
C LEU A 37 3.07 -0.04 -18.62
N ASN A 38 3.83 0.10 -19.70
CA ASN A 38 4.62 -1.01 -20.25
C ASN A 38 5.94 -1.20 -19.46
N LYS A 39 5.84 -1.68 -18.22
CA LYS A 39 6.97 -1.78 -17.27
C LYS A 39 7.09 -3.11 -16.53
N TYR A 40 6.34 -4.13 -16.94
CA TYR A 40 6.31 -5.45 -16.28
C TYR A 40 7.71 -6.05 -16.07
N GLU A 41 8.45 -6.26 -17.16
CA GLU A 41 9.80 -6.85 -17.10
C GLU A 41 10.77 -6.02 -16.25
N MET A 42 10.66 -4.69 -16.32
CA MET A 42 11.47 -3.80 -15.49
C MET A 42 11.19 -4.02 -14.00
N VAL A 43 9.91 -4.19 -13.60
CA VAL A 43 9.55 -4.45 -12.20
C VAL A 43 10.02 -5.83 -11.75
N CYS A 44 9.84 -6.88 -12.56
CA CYS A 44 10.36 -8.21 -12.27
C CYS A 44 11.88 -8.18 -12.06
N ASN A 45 12.62 -7.55 -12.98
CA ASN A 45 14.08 -7.41 -12.87
C ASN A 45 14.51 -6.61 -11.63
N ASN A 46 13.77 -5.57 -11.26
CA ASN A 46 14.04 -4.81 -10.05
C ASN A 46 13.90 -5.67 -8.78
N ILE A 47 12.84 -6.49 -8.71
CA ILE A 47 12.59 -7.40 -7.58
C ILE A 47 13.74 -8.40 -7.45
N GLU A 48 14.07 -9.10 -8.54
CA GLU A 48 15.14 -10.10 -8.56
C GLU A 48 16.49 -9.50 -8.19
N LYS A 49 16.79 -8.32 -8.73
CA LYS A 49 18.03 -7.61 -8.47
C LYS A 49 18.17 -7.21 -6.99
N LEU A 50 17.12 -6.64 -6.41
CA LEU A 50 17.16 -6.22 -5.01
C LEU A 50 17.26 -7.43 -4.05
N LEU A 51 16.47 -8.49 -4.31
CA LEU A 51 16.56 -9.75 -3.58
C LEU A 51 17.97 -10.33 -3.64
N SER A 52 18.55 -10.42 -4.85
CA SER A 52 19.88 -10.98 -5.09
C SER A 52 20.97 -10.19 -4.35
N LEU A 53 21.03 -8.87 -4.53
CA LEU A 53 22.03 -8.02 -3.87
C LEU A 53 21.94 -8.08 -2.34
N ARG A 54 20.72 -8.04 -1.79
CA ARG A 54 20.52 -8.19 -0.35
C ARG A 54 21.00 -9.55 0.13
N ASN A 55 20.62 -10.62 -0.57
CA ASN A 55 20.95 -11.99 -0.19
C ASN A 55 22.46 -12.27 -0.27
N MET A 56 23.15 -11.72 -1.28
CA MET A 56 24.61 -11.85 -1.44
C MET A 56 25.39 -11.05 -0.40
N SER A 57 24.89 -9.89 0.01
CA SER A 57 25.52 -9.06 1.06
C SER A 57 25.31 -9.58 2.48
N GLY A 58 24.58 -10.69 2.67
CA GLY A 58 24.28 -11.25 3.98
C GLY A 58 23.34 -10.39 4.84
N LYS A 59 22.77 -9.31 4.28
CA LYS A 59 21.84 -8.43 4.98
C LYS A 59 20.50 -9.13 5.22
N LYS A 60 19.93 -8.90 6.41
CA LYS A 60 18.59 -9.40 6.76
C LYS A 60 17.47 -8.45 6.32
N LYS A 61 17.79 -7.17 6.08
CA LYS A 61 16.84 -6.10 5.78
C LYS A 61 17.22 -5.34 4.50
N PRO A 62 16.24 -4.70 3.83
CA PRO A 62 14.80 -4.68 4.14
C PRO A 62 14.12 -6.03 3.85
N ASP A 63 12.95 -6.24 4.45
CA ASP A 63 12.01 -7.25 3.97
C ASP A 63 11.50 -6.81 2.60
N ILE A 64 11.42 -7.73 1.63
CA ILE A 64 11.03 -7.43 0.26
C ILE A 64 9.70 -8.09 -0.01
N PHE A 65 8.68 -7.27 -0.24
CA PHE A 65 7.32 -7.74 -0.49
C PHE A 65 6.95 -7.57 -1.96
N VAL A 66 6.31 -8.59 -2.51
CA VAL A 66 5.67 -8.54 -3.83
C VAL A 66 4.17 -8.60 -3.62
N GLN A 67 3.44 -7.66 -4.20
CA GLN A 67 2.00 -7.54 -4.02
C GLN A 67 1.26 -7.59 -5.35
N TYR A 68 0.14 -8.29 -5.33
CA TYR A 68 -0.82 -8.39 -6.42
C TYR A 68 -2.20 -7.98 -5.94
N ILE A 69 -3.00 -7.44 -6.85
CA ILE A 69 -4.45 -7.35 -6.72
C ILE A 69 -5.05 -8.41 -7.66
N ASP A 70 -5.89 -9.28 -7.12
CA ASP A 70 -6.71 -10.18 -7.94
C ASP A 70 -7.90 -9.39 -8.46
N PHE A 71 -7.83 -8.92 -9.70
CA PHE A 71 -8.93 -8.22 -10.37
C PHE A 71 -10.02 -9.19 -10.83
N ASP A 72 -9.66 -10.43 -11.16
CA ASP A 72 -10.55 -11.37 -11.85
C ASP A 72 -11.36 -12.23 -10.86
N GLY A 73 -11.03 -12.18 -9.57
CA GLY A 73 -11.61 -13.04 -8.54
C GLY A 73 -11.27 -14.51 -8.74
N LYS A 74 -10.23 -14.80 -9.53
CA LYS A 74 -9.84 -16.16 -9.91
C LYS A 74 -8.86 -16.71 -8.89
N LYS A 75 -9.31 -17.74 -8.16
CA LYS A 75 -8.43 -18.52 -7.28
C LYS A 75 -7.21 -19.00 -8.08
N ASN A 76 -6.03 -18.85 -7.48
CA ASN A 76 -4.75 -19.36 -8.00
C ASN A 76 -4.20 -18.67 -9.26
N ASN A 77 -4.72 -17.50 -9.65
CA ASN A 77 -4.25 -16.78 -10.85
C ASN A 77 -2.72 -16.47 -10.82
N PHE A 78 -2.15 -16.33 -9.62
CA PHE A 78 -0.74 -16.00 -9.40
C PHE A 78 0.08 -17.16 -8.81
N SER A 79 -0.44 -18.39 -8.77
CA SER A 79 0.27 -19.49 -8.06
C SER A 79 1.65 -19.79 -8.64
N LYS A 80 1.83 -19.69 -9.96
CA LYS A 80 3.15 -19.90 -10.60
C LYS A 80 4.14 -18.79 -10.22
N ASP A 81 3.69 -17.54 -10.24
CA ASP A 81 4.51 -16.39 -9.85
C ASP A 81 4.88 -16.44 -8.37
N ILE A 82 3.93 -16.77 -7.50
CA ILE A 82 4.18 -16.95 -6.07
C ILE A 82 5.28 -18.00 -5.88
N GLN A 83 5.21 -19.13 -6.58
CA GLN A 83 6.26 -20.15 -6.51
C GLN A 83 7.62 -19.64 -7.02
N ARG A 84 7.65 -18.82 -8.08
CA ARG A 84 8.87 -18.15 -8.55
C ARG A 84 9.48 -17.27 -7.46
N TRP A 85 8.69 -16.39 -6.85
CA TRP A 85 9.18 -15.43 -5.86
C TRP A 85 9.62 -16.10 -4.57
N VAL A 86 8.83 -17.06 -4.05
CA VAL A 86 9.15 -17.79 -2.82
C VAL A 86 10.51 -18.49 -2.90
N ARG A 87 10.94 -18.94 -4.09
CA ARG A 87 12.28 -19.54 -4.28
C ARG A 87 13.44 -18.54 -4.13
N LEU A 88 13.19 -17.25 -4.34
CA LEU A 88 14.21 -16.18 -4.27
C LEU A 88 14.18 -15.43 -2.93
N MET A 89 13.00 -15.40 -2.29
CA MET A 89 12.72 -14.74 -1.04
C MET A 89 13.48 -15.38 0.14
N LYS A 90 13.87 -14.56 1.11
CA LYS A 90 14.53 -14.98 2.37
C LYS A 90 13.95 -14.19 3.54
N ASN A 91 14.36 -14.54 4.76
CA ASN A 91 13.96 -13.82 5.98
C ASN A 91 12.43 -13.74 6.11
N ASN A 92 11.88 -12.54 6.30
CA ASN A 92 10.45 -12.29 6.43
C ASN A 92 9.80 -11.79 5.14
N ASP A 93 10.45 -11.95 3.97
CA ASP A 93 9.89 -11.60 2.67
C ASP A 93 8.54 -12.30 2.43
N LYS A 94 7.62 -11.61 1.75
CA LYS A 94 6.28 -12.15 1.47
C LYS A 94 5.79 -11.79 0.09
N CYS A 95 5.00 -12.69 -0.48
CA CYS A 95 4.25 -12.46 -1.70
C CYS A 95 2.75 -12.50 -1.36
N TYR A 96 2.04 -11.39 -1.55
CA TYR A 96 0.63 -11.27 -1.22
C TYR A 96 -0.23 -11.13 -2.46
N VAL A 97 -1.41 -11.74 -2.41
CA VAL A 97 -2.50 -11.49 -3.37
C VAL A 97 -3.66 -10.92 -2.57
N HIS A 98 -3.98 -9.66 -2.83
CA HIS A 98 -5.08 -8.96 -2.22
C HIS A 98 -6.33 -9.07 -3.10
N PRO A 99 -7.52 -9.24 -2.51
CA PRO A 99 -8.76 -9.08 -3.25
C PRO A 99 -8.93 -7.63 -3.71
N LEU A 100 -9.68 -7.44 -4.79
CA LEU A 100 -10.15 -6.13 -5.20
C LEU A 100 -11.24 -5.67 -4.24
N VAL A 101 -11.02 -4.51 -3.62
CA VAL A 101 -11.92 -3.91 -2.63
C VAL A 101 -12.48 -2.59 -3.13
N ASN A 102 -13.66 -2.21 -2.66
CA ASN A 102 -14.38 -1.00 -3.10
C ASN A 102 -13.76 0.34 -2.63
N GLN A 103 -12.61 0.28 -1.95
CA GLN A 103 -11.80 1.41 -1.46
C GLN A 103 -12.61 2.61 -0.93
N ALA A 104 -13.38 2.39 0.14
CA ALA A 104 -14.22 3.41 0.77
C ALA A 104 -15.24 4.07 -0.17
N GLY A 105 -15.67 3.35 -1.21
CA GLY A 105 -16.66 3.80 -2.20
C GLY A 105 -16.08 4.53 -3.40
N PHE A 106 -14.76 4.73 -3.47
CA PHE A 106 -14.11 5.33 -4.65
C PHE A 106 -14.03 4.38 -5.84
N PHE A 107 -14.14 3.08 -5.60
CA PHE A 107 -14.15 2.07 -6.63
C PHE A 107 -15.40 1.20 -6.43
N PRO A 108 -16.35 1.16 -7.37
CA PRO A 108 -17.63 0.50 -7.14
C PRO A 108 -17.51 -1.04 -7.11
N ASP A 109 -16.55 -1.59 -7.85
CA ASP A 109 -16.39 -3.02 -7.99
C ASP A 109 -15.57 -3.61 -6.83
N SER A 110 -15.99 -4.75 -6.33
CA SER A 110 -15.27 -5.49 -5.30
C SER A 110 -15.51 -6.97 -5.52
N ASN A 111 -14.44 -7.77 -5.52
CA ASN A 111 -14.57 -9.22 -5.46
C ASN A 111 -14.44 -9.74 -4.03
N PHE A 112 -14.26 -8.84 -3.06
CA PHE A 112 -14.32 -9.18 -1.65
C PHE A 112 -15.77 -9.38 -1.20
N ASN A 113 -16.11 -10.61 -0.81
CA ASN A 113 -17.42 -10.95 -0.27
C ASN A 113 -17.39 -10.87 1.27
N HIS A 114 -17.90 -9.78 1.83
CA HIS A 114 -18.11 -9.68 3.28
C HIS A 114 -19.24 -10.62 3.71
N LYS A 115 -18.89 -11.75 4.34
CA LYS A 115 -19.86 -12.68 4.96
C LYS A 115 -20.45 -12.18 6.28
N LEU A 116 -20.00 -11.03 6.79
CA LEU A 116 -20.47 -10.45 8.04
C LEU A 116 -21.71 -9.62 7.76
N LYS A 117 -22.82 -9.91 8.47
CA LYS A 117 -24.04 -9.10 8.44
C LYS A 117 -23.85 -7.74 9.14
N ASP A 118 -22.89 -7.67 10.06
CA ASP A 118 -22.63 -6.49 10.86
C ASP A 118 -21.55 -5.62 10.22
N HIS A 119 -21.86 -4.34 10.03
CA HIS A 119 -20.91 -3.33 9.60
C HIS A 119 -20.14 -2.80 10.81
N PHE A 120 -18.92 -3.28 11.01
CA PHE A 120 -18.02 -2.70 12.02
C PHE A 120 -17.47 -1.36 11.52
N PRO A 121 -17.46 -0.31 12.37
CA PRO A 121 -16.88 0.97 11.98
C PRO A 121 -15.37 0.82 11.74
N CYS A 122 -14.86 1.42 10.65
CA CYS A 122 -13.45 1.34 10.30
C CYS A 122 -12.56 2.01 11.36
N THR A 123 -11.72 1.22 12.03
CA THR A 123 -10.83 1.72 13.10
C THR A 123 -9.62 2.49 12.59
N GLN A 124 -9.30 2.41 11.28
CA GLN A 124 -8.13 3.09 10.69
C GLN A 124 -8.15 4.60 10.95
N LEU A 125 -9.33 5.21 11.02
CA LEU A 125 -9.51 6.63 11.33
C LEU A 125 -8.93 7.05 12.70
N LEU A 126 -8.67 6.09 13.59
CA LEU A 126 -8.18 6.35 14.95
C LEU A 126 -6.66 6.31 15.08
N TRP A 127 -5.97 5.63 14.16
CA TRP A 127 -4.54 5.35 14.28
C TRP A 127 -3.75 5.59 13.00
N ARG A 128 -4.41 5.82 11.86
CA ARG A 128 -3.77 6.11 10.59
C ARG A 128 -3.75 7.61 10.32
N ILE A 129 -2.70 8.04 9.65
CA ILE A 129 -2.54 9.39 9.14
C ILE A 129 -2.12 9.30 7.68
N ALA A 130 -2.76 10.10 6.84
CA ALA A 130 -2.40 10.27 5.43
C ALA A 130 -2.01 11.72 5.19
N ILE A 131 -0.83 11.94 4.60
CA ILE A 131 -0.30 13.26 4.27
C ILE A 131 -0.07 13.29 2.76
N LYS A 132 -0.79 14.18 2.05
CA LYS A 132 -0.54 14.43 0.63
C LYS A 132 0.76 15.21 0.43
N VAL A 133 1.34 15.15 -0.78
CA VAL A 133 2.58 15.88 -1.12
C VAL A 133 2.47 17.39 -0.87
N ASN A 134 1.26 17.96 -0.97
CA ASN A 134 0.99 19.37 -0.67
C ASN A 134 0.84 19.67 0.85
N GLY A 135 1.08 18.68 1.71
CA GLY A 135 0.97 18.79 3.16
C GLY A 135 -0.44 18.61 3.74
N ASP A 136 -1.48 18.40 2.91
CA ASP A 136 -2.84 18.18 3.43
C ASP A 136 -2.92 16.88 4.25
N LEU A 137 -3.50 16.99 5.44
CA LEU A 137 -3.62 15.92 6.42
C LEU A 137 -5.02 15.29 6.41
N TYR A 138 -5.09 13.97 6.37
CA TYR A 138 -6.32 13.17 6.35
C TYR A 138 -6.26 12.01 7.36
N PRO A 139 -7.41 11.53 7.87
CA PRO A 139 -7.46 10.46 8.87
C PRO A 139 -7.26 9.06 8.27
N CYS A 140 -7.21 8.92 6.94
CA CYS A 140 -7.02 7.64 6.26
C CYS A 140 -6.62 7.85 4.78
N ASP A 141 -6.18 6.78 4.12
CA ASP A 141 -5.72 6.76 2.73
C ASP A 141 -6.79 6.95 1.63
N PRO A 142 -8.12 6.91 1.86
CA PRO A 142 -9.11 7.27 0.84
C PRO A 142 -8.86 8.62 0.17
N ALA A 143 -8.27 9.57 0.91
CA ALA A 143 -7.89 10.85 0.36
C ALA A 143 -6.85 10.76 -0.76
N PHE A 144 -6.01 9.74 -0.83
CA PHE A 144 -5.06 9.57 -1.93
C PHE A 144 -5.74 9.14 -3.24
N TYR A 145 -6.91 8.48 -3.16
CA TYR A 145 -7.63 8.02 -4.35
C TYR A 145 -8.52 9.08 -4.97
N SER A 146 -8.75 10.21 -4.30
CA SER A 146 -9.35 11.40 -4.94
C SER A 146 -8.39 12.13 -5.89
N GLY A 147 -7.19 11.59 -6.11
CA GLY A 147 -6.15 12.23 -6.92
C GLY A 147 -5.80 13.62 -6.40
N GLY A 148 -5.88 14.61 -7.28
CA GLY A 148 -5.65 16.02 -6.94
C GLY A 148 -6.78 16.67 -6.15
N GLU A 149 -7.96 16.06 -6.07
CA GLU A 149 -9.11 16.67 -5.41
C GLU A 149 -8.95 16.71 -3.89
N LYS A 150 -9.40 17.83 -3.31
CA LYS A 150 -9.40 18.05 -1.86
C LYS A 150 -10.72 17.59 -1.26
N ILE A 151 -10.69 16.53 -0.45
CA ILE A 151 -11.87 16.06 0.26
C ILE A 151 -12.07 16.88 1.54
N ASN A 152 -12.71 18.03 1.44
CA ASN A 152 -12.93 18.94 2.58
C ASN A 152 -13.65 18.26 3.76
N SER A 153 -14.57 17.34 3.48
CA SER A 153 -15.29 16.56 4.49
C SER A 153 -14.38 15.63 5.30
N LEU A 154 -13.16 15.31 4.83
CA LEU A 154 -12.18 14.48 5.55
C LEU A 154 -10.89 15.22 5.93
N LEU A 155 -10.64 16.42 5.40
CA LEU A 155 -9.46 17.23 5.73
C LEU A 155 -9.37 17.48 7.25
N LEU A 156 -8.18 17.25 7.82
CA LEU A 156 -7.86 17.52 9.21
C LEU A 156 -7.05 18.81 9.41
N GLY A 157 -6.30 19.22 8.38
CA GLY A 157 -5.42 20.39 8.43
C GLY A 157 -4.34 20.30 7.35
N ASN A 158 -3.30 21.11 7.51
CA ASN A 158 -2.09 21.04 6.68
C ASN A 158 -0.86 21.04 7.60
N ILE A 159 0.07 20.10 7.37
CA ILE A 159 1.23 19.90 8.25
C ILE A 159 2.21 21.07 8.27
N MET A 160 2.13 21.97 7.28
CA MET A 160 2.94 23.19 7.26
C MET A 160 2.45 24.23 8.27
N ASN A 161 1.18 24.13 8.69
CA ASN A 161 0.53 25.11 9.57
C ASN A 161 0.21 24.54 10.96
N THR A 162 0.12 23.22 11.10
CA THR A 162 -0.31 22.57 12.35
C THR A 162 0.32 21.20 12.50
N SER A 163 0.75 20.86 13.72
CA SER A 163 1.31 19.54 13.99
C SER A 163 0.21 18.46 13.99
N PRO A 164 0.42 17.30 13.35
CA PRO A 164 -0.49 16.16 13.50
C PRO A 164 -0.71 15.79 14.97
N TYR A 165 0.32 15.92 15.80
CA TYR A 165 0.23 15.65 17.24
C TYR A 165 -0.78 16.55 17.94
N GLU A 166 -0.76 17.86 17.66
CA GLU A 166 -1.68 18.84 18.23
C GLU A 166 -3.13 18.54 17.82
N ILE A 167 -3.35 18.20 16.55
CA ILE A 167 -4.66 17.80 16.02
C ILE A 167 -5.20 16.56 16.75
N HIS A 168 -4.33 15.60 17.07
CA HIS A 168 -4.72 14.39 17.79
C HIS A 168 -4.88 14.60 19.31
N LEU A 169 -4.32 15.65 19.90
CA LEU A 169 -4.52 16.00 21.31
C LEU A 169 -5.78 16.84 21.54
N ASP A 170 -6.11 17.74 20.61
CA ASP A 170 -7.28 18.61 20.76
C ASP A 170 -8.58 17.79 20.89
N LEU A 171 -9.24 17.91 22.05
CA LEU A 171 -10.49 17.22 22.38
C LEU A 171 -11.68 17.68 21.54
N ASN A 172 -11.57 18.81 20.85
CA ASN A 172 -12.57 19.36 19.94
C ASN A 172 -12.25 19.10 18.47
N SER A 173 -11.12 18.44 18.20
CA SER A 173 -10.69 18.13 16.84
C SER A 173 -11.62 17.15 16.15
N LYS A 174 -11.57 17.18 14.83
CA LYS A 174 -12.35 16.29 13.96
C LYS A 174 -12.06 14.80 14.22
N PRO A 175 -10.79 14.35 14.41
CA PRO A 175 -10.52 12.96 14.79
C PRO A 175 -11.18 12.54 16.12
N LYS A 176 -11.18 13.40 17.14
CA LYS A 176 -11.84 13.08 18.43
C LYS A 176 -13.35 13.02 18.31
N LYS A 177 -13.96 13.89 17.49
CA LYS A 177 -15.40 13.83 17.19
C LYS A 177 -15.78 12.51 16.50
N ILE A 178 -15.00 12.08 15.51
CA ILE A 178 -15.18 10.79 14.82
C ILE A 178 -15.04 9.64 15.84
N ALA A 179 -13.99 9.63 16.65
CA ALA A 179 -13.77 8.60 17.67
C ALA A 179 -14.91 8.50 18.69
N ARG A 180 -15.52 9.63 19.08
CA ARG A 180 -16.69 9.65 19.97
C ARG A 180 -17.93 9.05 19.31
N GLN A 181 -18.15 9.27 18.01
CA GLN A 181 -19.27 8.68 17.28
C GLN A 181 -19.10 7.16 17.13
N MET A 182 -17.89 6.69 16.88
CA MET A 182 -17.59 5.25 16.75
C MET A 182 -17.81 4.45 18.04
N ARG A 183 -17.76 5.09 19.22
CA ARG A 183 -17.98 4.44 20.53
C ARG A 183 -19.46 4.33 20.93
N LYS A 184 -20.37 4.96 20.18
CA LYS A 184 -21.81 5.00 20.50
C LYS A 184 -22.61 3.90 19.80
N GLY A 185 -21.99 3.16 18.88
CA GLY A 185 -22.54 1.95 18.26
C GLY A 185 -21.87 0.73 18.86
#